data_AF-A0A8R2NRW0-F1
#
_entry.id   AF-A0A8R2NRW0-F1
#
_cell.length_a   1.000
_cell.length_b   1.000
_cell.length_c   1.000
_cell.angle_alpha   90.00
_cell.angle_beta   90.00
_cell.angle_gamma   90.00
#
_symmetry.space_group_name_H-M   'P 1'
#
loop_
_entity.id
_entity.type
_entity.pdbx_description
1 polymer ?
#
loop_
_entity_poly.entity_id
_entity_poly.type
_entity_poly.pdbx_seq_one_letter_code
_entity_poly.pdbx_strand_id
1 'polypeptide(L)'
;MLQIIIHKCAERNLFPDPQTINVDFEKAVINAIKSVIGEDVQIQGCFFHLCQSTHRKIQQLGLEQLYRSNEEFSHFCGMLDSLAFLPINYINTGLTYLKSVMSEEATDLVEYFERTYIGSYKRVGNGQSELRIKMRKTSPHFPPSVWNVRDATLNNGDRTNNVCEGWNNRFSNLVNHKHPTIWTLITKMRHENAADETKVAQRQLGTIGPPSKKKKKDILKHLCEEFDGGSRDIPNFLNAIANFIRK
;
A
#
# COMPACT_ATOMS: atom_id res chain seq x y z
N MET A 1 0.05 13.71 17.82
CA MET A 1 0.46 14.43 16.59
C MET A 1 -0.76 14.85 15.76
N LEU A 2 -1.61 13.92 15.29
CA LEU A 2 -2.80 14.26 14.49
C LEU A 2 -3.72 15.30 15.16
N GLN A 3 -4.00 15.15 16.45
CA GLN A 3 -4.79 16.13 17.21
C GLN A 3 -4.20 17.55 17.16
N ILE A 4 -2.87 17.66 17.22
CA ILE A 4 -2.16 18.94 17.18
C ILE A 4 -2.34 19.56 15.79
N ILE A 5 -2.28 18.76 14.72
CA ILE A 5 -2.50 19.24 13.35
C ILE A 5 -3.92 19.78 13.21
N ILE A 6 -4.94 19.02 13.63
CA ILE A 6 -6.34 19.46 13.56
C ILE A 6 -6.56 20.75 14.35
N HIS A 7 -6.00 20.84 15.56
CA HIS A 7 -6.08 22.06 16.37
C HIS A 7 -5.41 23.25 15.68
N LYS A 8 -4.20 23.07 15.13
CA LYS A 8 -3.49 24.14 14.39
C LYS A 8 -4.17 24.55 13.09
N CYS A 9 -4.90 23.64 12.44
CA CYS A 9 -5.77 23.97 11.31
C CYS A 9 -6.95 24.84 11.77
N ALA A 10 -7.62 24.46 12.86
CA ALA A 10 -8.74 25.22 13.41
C ALA A 10 -8.34 26.65 13.84
N GLU A 11 -7.17 26.82 14.47
CA GLU A 11 -6.59 28.15 14.79
C GLU A 11 -6.44 29.04 13.55
N ARG A 12 -6.33 28.45 12.36
CA ARG A 12 -6.20 29.14 11.06
C ARG A 12 -7.49 29.12 10.24
N ASN A 13 -8.62 28.78 10.86
CA ASN A 13 -9.92 28.64 10.21
C ASN A 13 -9.91 27.62 9.04
N LEU A 14 -9.16 26.52 9.21
CA LEU A 14 -9.08 25.40 8.29
C LEU A 14 -9.67 24.14 8.95
N PHE A 15 -10.55 23.44 8.25
CA PHE A 15 -11.26 22.26 8.76
C PHE A 15 -11.07 21.09 7.78
N PRO A 16 -9.92 20.40 7.83
CA PRO A 16 -9.66 19.28 6.92
C PRO A 16 -10.60 18.11 7.22
N ASP A 17 -11.31 17.65 6.20
CA ASP A 17 -12.19 16.48 6.23
C ASP A 17 -11.75 15.47 5.15
N PRO A 18 -10.66 14.72 5.39
CA PRO A 18 -10.13 13.79 4.40
C PRO A 18 -11.04 12.56 4.29
N GLN A 19 -11.50 12.25 3.08
CA GLN A 19 -12.28 11.04 2.82
C GLN A 19 -11.40 9.77 2.81
N THR A 20 -10.16 9.91 2.35
CA THR A 20 -9.20 8.80 2.25
C THR A 20 -7.86 9.23 2.83
N ILE A 21 -7.23 8.37 3.63
CA ILE A 21 -5.87 8.59 4.14
C ILE A 21 -4.99 7.41 3.75
N ASN A 22 -3.92 7.72 3.01
CA ASN A 22 -2.88 6.75 2.65
C ASN A 22 -1.90 6.55 3.82
N VAL A 23 -1.73 5.32 4.27
CA VAL A 23 -0.87 4.99 5.41
C VAL A 23 -0.05 3.73 5.19
N ASP A 24 0.95 3.57 6.03
CA ASP A 24 1.72 2.34 6.13
C ASP A 24 0.95 1.31 6.95
N PHE A 25 1.40 0.05 6.91
CA PHE A 25 0.73 -1.08 7.54
C PHE A 25 0.99 -1.15 9.06
N GLU A 26 0.54 -0.11 9.79
CA GLU A 26 0.66 -0.01 11.24
C GLU A 26 -0.70 0.18 11.91
N LYS A 27 -1.14 -0.84 12.66
CA LYS A 27 -2.46 -0.83 13.31
C LYS A 27 -2.63 0.31 14.31
N ALA A 28 -1.57 0.70 15.01
CA ALA A 28 -1.60 1.83 15.94
C ALA A 28 -1.89 3.16 15.22
N VAL A 29 -1.27 3.39 14.05
CA VAL A 29 -1.51 4.59 13.23
C VAL A 29 -2.95 4.60 12.70
N ILE A 30 -3.43 3.46 12.18
CA ILE A 30 -4.81 3.32 11.70
C ILE A 30 -5.83 3.65 12.80
N ASN A 31 -5.62 3.10 14.00
CA ASN A 31 -6.50 3.36 15.15
C ASN A 31 -6.44 4.83 15.58
N ALA A 32 -5.26 5.45 15.59
CA ALA A 32 -5.11 6.84 15.94
C ALA A 32 -5.82 7.78 14.94
N ILE A 33 -5.76 7.45 13.65
CA ILE A 33 -6.50 8.18 12.61
C ILE A 33 -7.99 8.07 12.84
N LYS A 34 -8.51 6.86 13.00
CA LYS A 34 -9.95 6.64 13.24
C LYS A 34 -10.44 7.35 14.50
N SER A 35 -9.64 7.36 15.55
CA SER A 35 -9.97 8.05 16.80
C SER A 35 -9.97 9.57 16.71
N VAL A 36 -9.16 10.17 15.83
CA VAL A 36 -8.98 11.63 15.76
C VAL A 36 -9.77 12.26 14.62
N ILE A 37 -9.82 11.59 13.47
CA ILE A 37 -10.46 12.08 12.24
C ILE A 37 -11.89 11.56 12.14
N GLY A 38 -12.15 10.31 12.52
CA GLY A 38 -13.46 9.68 12.47
C GLY A 38 -13.40 8.26 11.93
N GLU A 39 -14.40 7.44 12.22
CA GLU A 39 -14.47 6.04 11.77
C GLU A 39 -14.80 5.89 10.28
N ASP A 40 -15.43 6.90 9.69
CA ASP A 40 -15.90 6.89 8.29
C ASP A 40 -14.76 7.11 7.27
N VAL A 41 -13.58 7.55 7.73
CA VAL A 41 -12.42 7.77 6.88
C VAL A 41 -11.94 6.45 6.27
N GLN A 42 -11.76 6.45 4.95
CA GLN A 42 -11.24 5.31 4.22
C GLN A 42 -9.72 5.21 4.44
N ILE A 43 -9.30 4.08 4.98
CA ILE A 43 -7.88 3.80 5.20
C ILE A 43 -7.34 3.06 3.99
N GLN A 44 -6.41 3.67 3.29
CA GLN A 44 -5.75 3.09 2.13
C GLN A 44 -4.31 2.74 2.49
N GLY A 45 -3.98 1.46 2.43
CA GLY A 45 -2.62 0.96 2.60
C GLY A 45 -1.75 1.37 1.41
N CYS A 46 -0.53 1.81 1.69
CA CYS A 46 0.46 2.12 0.67
C CYS A 46 0.90 0.84 -0.06
N PHE A 47 0.71 0.78 -1.39
CA PHE A 47 1.09 -0.37 -2.21
C PHE A 47 2.59 -0.68 -2.14
N PHE A 48 3.45 0.34 -2.06
CA PHE A 48 4.88 0.15 -1.88
C PHE A 48 5.19 -0.62 -0.59
N HIS A 49 4.51 -0.29 0.51
CA HIS A 49 4.66 -0.99 1.79
C HIS A 49 4.05 -2.39 1.80
N LEU A 50 3.05 -2.66 0.95
CA LEU A 50 2.56 -4.02 0.71
C LEU A 50 3.67 -4.86 0.06
N CYS A 51 4.22 -4.39 -1.07
CA CYS A 51 5.33 -5.04 -1.77
C CYS A 51 6.55 -5.25 -0.86
N GLN A 52 6.90 -4.22 -0.08
CA GLN A 52 8.01 -4.30 0.88
C GLN A 52 7.74 -5.32 1.98
N SER A 53 6.50 -5.47 2.44
CA SER A 53 6.14 -6.48 3.43
C SER A 53 6.19 -7.89 2.86
N THR A 54 5.78 -8.09 1.60
CA THR A 54 6.01 -9.35 0.87
C THR A 54 7.51 -9.64 0.74
N HIS A 55 8.32 -8.66 0.36
CA HIS A 55 9.78 -8.82 0.23
C HIS A 55 10.48 -9.12 1.57
N ARG A 56 10.12 -8.42 2.64
CA ARG A 56 10.63 -8.73 3.99
C ARG A 56 10.29 -10.15 4.41
N LYS A 57 9.11 -10.65 4.01
CA LYS A 57 8.75 -12.05 4.27
C LYS A 57 9.61 -13.03 3.48
N ILE A 58 9.87 -12.76 2.20
CA ILE A 58 10.81 -13.55 1.36
C ILE A 58 12.17 -13.66 2.06
N GLN A 59 12.70 -12.54 2.57
CA GLN A 59 13.97 -12.53 3.31
C GLN A 59 13.92 -13.38 4.59
N GLN A 60 12.86 -13.24 5.39
CA GLN A 60 12.68 -14.03 6.62
C GLN A 60 12.57 -15.53 6.38
N LEU A 61 12.06 -15.94 5.21
CA LEU A 61 11.96 -17.34 4.80
C LEU A 61 13.27 -17.88 4.18
N GLY A 62 14.31 -17.05 4.06
CA GLY A 62 15.58 -17.44 3.41
C GLY A 62 15.49 -17.52 1.89
N LEU A 63 14.43 -16.99 1.27
CA LEU A 63 14.14 -17.10 -0.16
C LEU A 63 14.77 -15.96 -0.99
N GLU A 64 15.58 -15.09 -0.39
CA GLU A 64 16.19 -13.94 -1.07
C GLU A 64 17.06 -14.34 -2.27
N GLN A 65 17.85 -15.41 -2.13
CA GLN A 65 18.69 -15.89 -3.23
C GLN A 65 17.83 -16.39 -4.39
N LEU A 66 16.82 -17.21 -4.09
CA LEU A 66 15.87 -17.72 -5.08
C LEU A 66 15.16 -16.57 -5.81
N TYR A 67 14.70 -15.57 -5.07
CA TYR A 67 14.08 -14.37 -5.62
C TYR A 67 14.98 -13.60 -6.60
N ARG A 68 16.29 -13.56 -6.35
CA ARG A 68 17.25 -12.86 -7.23
C ARG A 68 17.66 -13.69 -8.45
N SER A 69 17.78 -15.01 -8.30
CA SER A 69 18.34 -15.88 -9.34
C SER A 69 17.29 -16.58 -10.21
N ASN A 70 16.03 -16.64 -9.77
CA ASN A 70 14.94 -17.30 -10.48
C ASN A 70 13.89 -16.27 -10.90
N GLU A 71 13.82 -16.01 -12.21
CA GLU A 71 12.87 -15.06 -12.80
C GLU A 71 11.42 -15.49 -12.61
N GLU A 72 11.11 -16.79 -12.70
CA GLU A 72 9.76 -17.32 -12.49
C GLU A 72 9.28 -17.08 -11.06
N PHE A 73 10.12 -17.33 -10.05
CA PHE A 73 9.78 -17.09 -8.64
C PHE A 73 9.62 -15.59 -8.35
N SER A 74 10.52 -14.75 -8.90
CA SER A 74 10.41 -13.30 -8.78
C SER A 74 9.13 -12.77 -9.41
N HIS A 75 8.80 -13.26 -10.61
CA HIS A 75 7.58 -12.94 -11.32
C HIS A 75 6.34 -13.41 -10.57
N PHE A 76 6.34 -14.63 -10.01
CA PHE A 76 5.28 -15.14 -9.15
C PHE A 76 5.04 -14.23 -7.93
N CYS A 77 6.11 -13.77 -7.28
CA CYS A 77 5.99 -12.80 -6.19
C CYS A 77 5.37 -11.46 -6.65
N GLY A 78 5.65 -11.06 -7.90
CA GLY A 78 4.95 -9.96 -8.56
C GLY A 78 3.46 -10.25 -8.72
N MET A 79 3.09 -11.41 -9.23
CA MET A 79 1.68 -11.82 -9.39
C MET A 79 0.93 -11.88 -8.05
N LEU A 80 1.61 -12.25 -6.96
CA LEU A 80 1.04 -12.22 -5.62
C LEU A 80 0.67 -10.78 -5.19
N ASP A 81 1.55 -9.82 -5.40
CA ASP A 81 1.25 -8.40 -5.15
C ASP A 81 0.18 -7.84 -6.12
N SER A 82 0.12 -8.37 -7.34
CA SER A 82 -0.90 -8.00 -8.35
C SER A 82 -2.34 -8.25 -7.88
N LEU A 83 -2.55 -9.10 -6.86
CA LEU A 83 -3.86 -9.27 -6.22
C LEU A 83 -4.45 -7.93 -5.73
N ALA A 84 -3.62 -6.92 -5.44
CA ALA A 84 -4.08 -5.60 -5.00
C ALA A 84 -4.82 -4.82 -6.10
N PHE A 85 -4.75 -5.28 -7.35
CA PHE A 85 -5.41 -4.67 -8.50
C PHE A 85 -6.66 -5.45 -8.96
N LEU A 86 -6.94 -6.63 -8.40
CA LEU A 86 -8.17 -7.35 -8.68
C LEU A 86 -9.36 -6.67 -7.98
N PRO A 87 -10.58 -6.76 -8.54
CA PRO A 87 -11.78 -6.43 -7.77
C PRO A 87 -11.86 -7.33 -6.54
N ILE A 88 -12.35 -6.79 -5.42
CA ILE A 88 -12.32 -7.48 -4.12
C ILE A 88 -12.99 -8.86 -4.19
N ASN A 89 -14.08 -8.99 -4.95
CA ASN A 89 -14.80 -10.25 -5.14
C ASN A 89 -13.99 -11.32 -5.90
N TYR A 90 -12.97 -10.94 -6.67
CA TYR A 90 -12.10 -11.86 -7.40
C TYR A 90 -10.80 -12.20 -6.67
N ILE A 91 -10.49 -11.57 -5.53
CA ILE A 91 -9.23 -11.82 -4.80
C ILE A 91 -9.07 -13.29 -4.40
N ASN A 92 -10.13 -13.95 -3.91
CA ASN A 92 -10.07 -15.37 -3.54
C ASN A 92 -9.87 -16.27 -4.76
N THR A 93 -10.50 -15.94 -5.90
CA THR A 93 -10.31 -16.66 -7.16
C THR A 93 -8.87 -16.48 -7.68
N GLY A 94 -8.33 -15.27 -7.60
CA GLY A 94 -6.94 -14.96 -7.91
C GLY A 94 -5.96 -15.74 -7.03
N LEU A 95 -6.18 -15.77 -5.72
CA LEU A 95 -5.36 -16.56 -4.80
C LEU A 95 -5.44 -18.05 -5.10
N THR A 96 -6.63 -18.58 -5.42
CA THR A 96 -6.82 -19.99 -5.78
C THR A 96 -6.02 -20.35 -7.03
N TYR A 97 -6.06 -19.48 -8.05
CA TYR A 97 -5.22 -19.65 -9.23
C TYR A 97 -3.72 -19.62 -8.87
N LEU A 98 -3.26 -18.66 -8.08
CA LEU A 98 -1.85 -18.61 -7.64
C LEU A 98 -1.44 -19.89 -6.92
N LYS A 99 -2.29 -20.44 -6.05
CA LYS A 99 -2.03 -21.72 -5.36
C LYS A 99 -1.91 -22.92 -6.32
N SER A 100 -2.57 -22.88 -7.47
CA SER A 100 -2.45 -23.95 -8.48
C SER A 100 -1.17 -23.88 -9.33
N VAL A 101 -0.49 -22.73 -9.36
CA VAL A 101 0.72 -22.50 -10.18
C VAL A 101 1.97 -22.20 -9.35
N MET A 102 1.84 -22.09 -8.03
CA MET A 102 2.97 -21.81 -7.14
C MET A 102 3.91 -23.02 -7.04
N SER A 103 5.21 -22.76 -6.89
CA SER A 103 6.18 -23.80 -6.54
C SER A 103 6.07 -24.14 -5.05
N GLU A 104 6.64 -25.29 -4.64
CA GLU A 104 6.60 -25.72 -3.23
C GLU A 104 7.24 -24.69 -2.29
N GLU A 105 8.33 -24.05 -2.73
CA GLU A 105 9.07 -23.03 -1.97
C GLU A 105 8.23 -21.78 -1.67
N ALA A 106 7.22 -21.48 -2.50
CA ALA A 106 6.34 -20.32 -2.32
C ALA A 106 5.21 -20.55 -1.29
N THR A 107 5.01 -21.79 -0.83
CA THR A 107 3.88 -22.18 0.04
C THR A 107 3.79 -21.29 1.28
N ASP A 108 4.87 -21.16 2.06
CA ASP A 108 4.90 -20.37 3.29
C ASP A 108 4.67 -18.87 3.04
N LEU A 109 5.10 -18.37 1.88
CA LEU A 109 4.89 -16.98 1.48
C LEU A 109 3.42 -16.72 1.18
N VAL A 110 2.78 -17.61 0.41
CA VAL A 110 1.36 -17.52 0.05
C VAL A 110 0.47 -17.68 1.28
N GLU A 111 0.78 -18.63 2.16
CA GLU A 111 0.05 -18.81 3.42
C GLU A 111 0.18 -17.59 4.34
N TYR A 112 1.37 -16.99 4.41
CA TYR A 112 1.57 -15.72 5.11
C TYR A 112 0.68 -14.62 4.53
N PHE A 113 0.67 -14.47 3.21
CA PHE A 113 -0.11 -13.42 2.54
C PHE A 113 -1.61 -13.63 2.78
N GLU A 114 -2.11 -14.85 2.58
CA GLU A 114 -3.50 -15.21 2.82
C GLU A 114 -3.92 -14.91 4.26
N ARG A 115 -3.13 -15.34 5.25
CA ARG A 115 -3.41 -15.11 6.68
C ARG A 115 -3.41 -13.62 7.04
N THR A 116 -2.52 -12.85 6.45
CA THR A 116 -2.30 -11.44 6.83
C THR A 116 -3.30 -10.51 6.15
N TYR A 117 -3.61 -10.76 4.88
CA TYR A 117 -4.28 -9.82 3.99
C TYR A 117 -5.68 -10.26 3.53
N ILE A 118 -5.97 -11.56 3.45
CA ILE A 118 -7.23 -12.08 2.89
C ILE A 118 -8.13 -12.65 4.00
N GLY A 119 -7.52 -13.37 4.93
CA GLY A 119 -8.18 -14.13 5.99
C GLY A 119 -8.25 -15.62 5.61
N SER A 120 -8.16 -16.48 6.62
CA SER A 120 -8.18 -17.93 6.44
C SER A 120 -9.18 -18.60 7.37
N TYR A 121 -9.54 -19.85 7.07
CA TYR A 121 -10.37 -20.65 7.94
C TYR A 121 -9.50 -21.51 8.87
N LYS A 122 -9.79 -21.48 10.16
CA LYS A 122 -9.16 -22.36 11.16
C LYS A 122 -10.16 -23.41 11.61
N ARG A 123 -9.71 -24.66 11.75
CA ARG A 123 -10.47 -25.71 12.44
C ARG A 123 -10.64 -25.33 13.91
N VAL A 124 -11.84 -25.50 14.44
CA VAL A 124 -12.18 -25.20 15.84
C VAL A 124 -12.84 -26.44 16.45
N GLY A 125 -12.31 -26.91 17.57
CA GLY A 125 -12.79 -28.07 18.31
C GLY A 125 -11.66 -29.01 18.70
N ASN A 126 -11.90 -29.87 19.70
CA ASN A 126 -10.99 -30.95 20.05
C ASN A 126 -11.09 -32.02 18.96
N GLY A 127 -9.95 -32.45 18.40
CA GLY A 127 -9.84 -33.39 17.26
C GLY A 127 -10.39 -34.81 17.50
N GLN A 128 -11.25 -35.01 18.51
CA GLN A 128 -11.87 -36.29 18.84
C GLN A 128 -13.27 -36.49 18.22
N SER A 129 -13.88 -35.44 17.65
CA SER A 129 -15.19 -35.54 17.00
C SER A 129 -15.04 -35.58 15.47
N GLU A 130 -14.90 -36.78 14.91
CA GLU A 130 -14.80 -37.02 13.46
C GLU A 130 -16.06 -36.62 12.68
N LEU A 131 -17.21 -36.48 13.35
CA LEU A 131 -18.51 -36.27 12.69
C LEU A 131 -18.86 -34.81 12.35
N ARG A 132 -18.10 -33.81 12.82
CA ARG A 132 -18.41 -32.40 12.52
C ARG A 132 -17.19 -31.49 12.55
N ILE A 133 -16.58 -31.27 11.38
CA ILE A 133 -15.51 -30.28 11.21
C ILE A 133 -16.12 -28.88 11.30
N LYS A 134 -15.86 -28.17 12.41
CA LYS A 134 -16.26 -26.76 12.55
C LYS A 134 -15.11 -25.86 12.11
N MET A 135 -15.34 -25.06 11.08
CA MET A 135 -14.39 -24.07 10.57
C MET A 135 -14.79 -22.67 11.05
N ARG A 136 -13.83 -21.87 11.52
CA ARG A 136 -14.03 -20.45 11.85
C ARG A 136 -13.22 -19.58 10.91
N LYS A 137 -13.88 -18.61 10.27
CA LYS A 137 -13.21 -17.56 9.49
C LYS A 137 -12.39 -16.68 10.45
N THR A 138 -11.10 -16.54 10.17
CA THR A 138 -10.20 -15.65 10.89
C THR A 138 -10.09 -14.36 10.10
N SER A 139 -10.41 -13.23 10.74
CA SER A 139 -10.25 -11.92 10.11
C SER A 139 -8.77 -11.67 9.80
N PRO A 140 -8.43 -11.16 8.59
CA PRO A 140 -7.06 -10.76 8.29
C PRO A 140 -6.60 -9.64 9.21
N HIS A 141 -5.28 -9.50 9.36
CA HIS A 141 -4.71 -8.39 10.13
C HIS A 141 -4.95 -7.05 9.41
N PHE A 142 -4.89 -7.06 8.08
CA PHE A 142 -5.25 -5.94 7.22
C PHE A 142 -6.23 -6.44 6.14
N PRO A 143 -7.51 -6.05 6.17
CA PRO A 143 -8.49 -6.56 5.21
C PRO A 143 -8.28 -6.02 3.79
N PRO A 144 -8.83 -6.68 2.75
CA PRO A 144 -8.76 -6.22 1.36
C PRO A 144 -9.17 -4.77 1.15
N SER A 145 -10.15 -4.27 1.90
CA SER A 145 -10.56 -2.86 1.84
C SER A 145 -9.45 -1.88 2.21
N VAL A 146 -8.40 -2.32 2.91
CA VAL A 146 -7.25 -1.49 3.25
C VAL A 146 -6.16 -1.57 2.17
N TRP A 147 -5.73 -2.76 1.76
CA TRP A 147 -4.54 -2.90 0.90
C TRP A 147 -4.84 -2.96 -0.60
N ASN A 148 -6.09 -3.17 -0.99
CA ASN A 148 -6.47 -3.14 -2.40
C ASN A 148 -6.34 -1.72 -2.95
N VAL A 149 -5.73 -1.57 -4.12
CA VAL A 149 -5.47 -0.27 -4.76
C VAL A 149 -6.20 -0.11 -6.09
N ARG A 150 -7.18 -0.97 -6.38
CA ARG A 150 -7.91 -0.95 -7.65
C ARG A 150 -8.65 0.36 -7.87
N ASP A 151 -9.46 0.79 -6.91
CA ASP A 151 -10.27 2.01 -7.05
C ASP A 151 -9.36 3.24 -7.16
N ALA A 152 -8.29 3.28 -6.37
CA ALA A 152 -7.25 4.29 -6.52
C ALA A 152 -6.60 4.26 -7.92
N THR A 153 -6.41 3.07 -8.51
CA THR A 153 -5.86 2.93 -9.87
C THR A 153 -6.82 3.46 -10.93
N LEU A 154 -8.09 3.05 -10.90
CA LEU A 154 -9.12 3.46 -11.87
C LEU A 154 -9.40 4.97 -11.80
N ASN A 155 -9.39 5.54 -10.60
CA ASN A 155 -9.65 6.96 -10.36
C ASN A 155 -8.41 7.86 -10.51
N ASN A 156 -7.27 7.33 -11.00
CA ASN A 156 -5.99 8.04 -11.11
C ASN A 156 -5.44 8.57 -9.77
N GLY A 157 -5.91 8.00 -8.65
CA GLY A 157 -5.46 8.31 -7.30
C GLY A 157 -4.01 7.90 -7.04
N ASP A 158 -3.52 8.31 -5.88
CA ASP A 158 -2.21 7.90 -5.39
C ASP A 158 -2.32 6.58 -4.62
N ARG A 159 -1.48 5.63 -5.03
CA ARG A 159 -1.41 4.26 -4.47
C ARG A 159 -0.26 4.10 -3.48
N THR A 160 0.59 5.11 -3.41
CA THR A 160 1.78 5.14 -2.57
C THR A 160 1.86 6.46 -1.82
N ASN A 161 2.68 6.52 -0.78
CA ASN A 161 2.95 7.71 0.01
C ASN A 161 4.16 8.50 -0.52
N ASN A 162 4.49 8.41 -1.82
CA ASN A 162 5.67 9.02 -2.46
C ASN A 162 5.84 10.52 -2.15
N VAL A 163 4.74 11.26 -1.97
CA VAL A 163 4.78 12.69 -1.63
C VAL A 163 5.39 12.88 -0.24
N CYS A 164 4.97 12.06 0.74
CA CYS A 164 5.50 12.09 2.10
C CYS A 164 6.96 11.64 2.12
N GLU A 165 7.30 10.55 1.42
CA GLU A 165 8.69 10.07 1.32
C GLU A 165 9.60 11.07 0.63
N GLY A 166 9.12 11.72 -0.44
CA GLY A 166 9.85 12.76 -1.16
C GLY A 166 10.11 13.99 -0.28
N TRP A 167 9.13 14.39 0.54
CA TRP A 167 9.32 15.45 1.53
C TRP A 167 10.32 15.03 2.61
N ASN A 168 10.17 13.83 3.19
CA ASN A 168 11.07 13.31 4.22
C ASN A 168 12.51 13.23 3.74
N ASN A 169 12.74 12.73 2.52
CA ASN A 169 14.08 12.67 1.93
C ASN A 169 14.67 14.06 1.71
N ARG A 170 13.88 14.99 1.13
CA ARG A 170 14.32 16.38 0.95
C ARG A 170 14.69 17.03 2.28
N PHE A 171 13.84 16.88 3.29
CA PHE A 171 14.07 17.45 4.61
C PHE A 171 15.28 16.82 5.31
N SER A 172 15.44 15.50 5.22
CA SER A 172 16.62 14.79 5.73
C SER A 172 17.91 15.31 5.07
N ASN A 173 17.90 15.55 3.76
CA ASN A 173 19.04 16.13 3.05
C ASN A 173 19.26 17.60 3.39
N LEU A 174 18.21 18.38 3.65
CA LEU A 174 18.32 19.77 4.09
C LEU A 174 18.96 19.86 5.49
N VAL A 175 18.59 18.93 6.37
CA VAL A 175 19.16 18.79 7.71
C VAL A 175 20.60 18.29 7.63
N ASN A 176 20.88 17.24 6.85
CA ASN A 176 22.20 16.63 6.64
C ASN A 176 23.01 16.35 7.92
N HIS A 177 22.32 16.02 9.01
CA HIS A 177 22.93 15.68 10.30
C HIS A 177 22.20 14.49 10.90
N LYS A 178 22.94 13.46 11.35
CA LYS A 178 22.36 12.29 12.02
C LYS A 178 21.76 12.63 13.39
N HIS A 179 22.39 13.55 14.11
CA HIS A 179 21.98 14.01 15.44
C HIS A 179 22.02 15.55 15.50
N PRO A 180 21.08 16.25 14.85
CA PRO A 180 21.04 17.70 14.87
C PRO A 180 20.68 18.21 16.27
N THR A 181 21.24 19.36 16.66
CA THR A 181 20.74 20.07 17.84
C THR A 181 19.32 20.57 17.58
N ILE A 182 18.56 20.84 18.65
CA ILE A 182 17.21 21.40 18.52
C ILE A 182 17.21 22.73 17.74
N TRP A 183 18.25 23.55 17.90
CA TRP A 183 18.41 24.83 17.20
C TRP A 183 18.68 24.65 15.71
N THR A 184 19.51 23.68 15.36
CA THR A 184 19.72 23.28 13.96
C THR A 184 18.41 22.83 13.35
N LEU A 185 17.66 21.97 14.04
CA LEU A 185 16.39 21.45 13.55
C LEU A 185 15.37 22.57 13.30
N ILE A 186 15.17 23.48 14.25
CA ILE A 186 14.27 24.63 14.12
C ILE A 186 14.66 25.50 12.91
N THR A 187 15.96 25.79 12.78
CA THR A 187 16.47 26.59 11.65
C THR A 187 16.15 25.92 10.32
N LYS A 188 16.39 24.61 10.19
CA LYS A 188 16.10 23.86 8.97
C LYS A 188 14.59 23.75 8.68
N MET A 189 13.75 23.62 9.71
CA MET A 189 12.29 23.69 9.55
C MET A 189 11.83 25.05 9.00
N ARG A 190 12.43 26.15 9.46
CA ARG A 190 12.13 27.49 8.93
C ARG A 190 12.51 27.64 7.46
N HIS A 191 13.67 27.10 7.06
CA HIS A 191 14.08 27.10 5.65
C HIS A 191 13.12 26.30 4.77
N GLU A 192 12.67 25.13 5.23
CA GLU A 192 11.69 24.32 4.51
C GLU A 192 10.36 25.07 4.34
N ASN A 193 9.87 25.71 5.42
CA ASN A 193 8.64 26.51 5.36
C ASN A 193 8.76 27.69 4.39
N ALA A 194 9.88 28.43 4.42
CA ALA A 194 10.11 29.55 3.50
C ALA A 194 10.19 29.09 2.03
N ALA A 195 10.77 27.91 1.77
CA ALA A 195 10.83 27.34 0.43
C ALA A 195 9.43 26.94 -0.07
N ASP A 196 8.57 26.40 0.79
CA ASP A 196 7.21 26.03 0.42
C ASP A 196 6.29 27.26 0.24
N GLU A 197 6.42 28.29 1.08
CA GLU A 197 5.76 29.59 0.89
C GLU A 197 6.12 30.20 -0.47
N THR A 198 7.41 30.17 -0.84
CA THR A 198 7.88 30.65 -2.14
C THR A 198 7.23 29.87 -3.30
N LYS A 199 7.15 28.53 -3.20
CA LYS A 199 6.50 27.70 -4.24
C LYS A 199 5.01 28.01 -4.37
N VAL A 200 4.32 28.24 -3.26
CA VAL A 200 2.89 28.61 -3.25
C VAL A 200 2.69 29.96 -3.95
N ALA A 201 3.49 30.97 -3.60
CA ALA A 201 3.44 32.28 -4.24
C ALA A 201 3.74 32.20 -5.74
N GLN A 202 4.76 31.45 -6.14
CA GLN A 202 5.11 31.23 -7.54
C GLN A 202 3.98 30.57 -8.35
N ARG A 203 3.25 29.60 -7.75
CA ARG A 203 2.07 28.99 -8.36
C ARG A 203 0.91 29.97 -8.49
N GLN A 204 0.65 30.79 -7.48
CA GLN A 204 -0.37 31.83 -7.53
C GLN A 204 -0.09 32.84 -8.65
N LEU A 205 1.18 33.14 -8.90
CA LEU A 205 1.64 33.99 -10.00
C LEU A 205 1.70 33.27 -11.36
N GLY A 206 1.38 31.98 -11.43
CA GLY A 206 1.42 31.19 -12.68
C GLY A 206 2.84 30.91 -13.22
N THR A 207 3.89 31.21 -12.45
CA THR A 207 5.30 31.05 -12.88
C THR A 207 5.76 29.60 -12.91
N ILE A 208 5.07 28.70 -12.19
CA ILE A 208 5.34 27.25 -12.17
C ILE A 208 4.07 26.51 -12.59
N GLY A 209 4.17 25.75 -13.68
CA GLY A 209 3.10 24.90 -14.20
C GLY A 209 2.91 23.60 -13.39
N PRO A 210 1.77 22.90 -13.59
CA PRO A 210 1.53 21.62 -12.94
C PRO A 210 2.56 20.57 -13.37
N PRO A 211 2.93 19.62 -12.48
CA PRO A 211 3.84 18.54 -12.82
C PRO A 211 3.27 17.67 -13.95
N SER A 212 4.16 17.11 -14.79
CA SER A 212 3.75 16.24 -15.90
C SER A 212 3.12 14.92 -15.42
N LYS A 213 2.14 14.41 -16.18
CA LYS A 213 1.49 13.12 -15.91
C LYS A 213 2.47 11.97 -16.17
N LYS A 214 2.47 10.96 -15.28
CA LYS A 214 3.36 9.80 -15.37
C LYS A 214 2.75 8.65 -16.19
N LYS A 215 3.34 8.33 -17.35
CA LYS A 215 2.93 7.26 -18.30
C LYS A 215 2.60 5.89 -17.67
N LYS A 216 3.28 5.48 -16.58
CA LYS A 216 3.05 4.19 -15.92
C LYS A 216 1.68 4.09 -15.21
N LYS A 217 1.09 5.21 -14.77
CA LYS A 217 -0.25 5.20 -14.15
C LYS A 217 -1.31 4.79 -15.18
N ASP A 218 -1.15 5.23 -16.42
CA ASP A 218 -2.11 5.01 -17.50
C ASP A 218 -2.20 3.53 -17.90
N ILE A 219 -1.06 2.81 -17.93
CA ILE A 219 -1.03 1.38 -18.30
C ILE A 219 -1.77 0.51 -17.27
N LEU A 220 -1.51 0.70 -15.97
CA LEU A 220 -2.15 -0.12 -14.93
C LEU A 220 -3.65 0.13 -14.87
N LYS A 221 -4.08 1.37 -15.14
CA LYS A 221 -5.50 1.70 -15.30
C LYS A 221 -6.12 0.95 -16.47
N HIS A 222 -5.49 0.99 -17.64
CA HIS A 222 -5.96 0.26 -18.83
C HIS A 222 -6.10 -1.24 -18.58
N LEU A 223 -5.12 -1.86 -17.90
CA LEU A 223 -5.20 -3.28 -17.54
C LEU A 223 -6.40 -3.60 -16.63
N CYS A 224 -6.75 -2.69 -15.70
CA CYS A 224 -7.94 -2.85 -14.86
C CYS A 224 -9.22 -2.73 -15.68
N GLU A 225 -9.28 -1.78 -16.63
CA GLU A 225 -10.43 -1.58 -17.53
C GLU A 225 -10.62 -2.78 -18.48
N GLU A 226 -9.55 -3.36 -19.02
CA GLU A 226 -9.60 -4.59 -19.83
C GLU A 226 -10.16 -5.79 -19.06
N PHE A 227 -9.79 -5.91 -17.78
CA PHE A 227 -10.32 -6.96 -16.91
C PHE A 227 -11.82 -6.76 -16.67
N ASP A 228 -12.26 -5.53 -16.42
CA ASP A 228 -13.67 -5.20 -16.20
C ASP A 228 -14.52 -5.41 -17.46
N GLY A 229 -13.93 -5.16 -18.63
CA GLY A 229 -14.55 -5.45 -19.93
C GLY A 229 -14.58 -6.94 -20.30
N GLY A 230 -13.98 -7.82 -19.49
CA GLY A 230 -13.91 -9.27 -19.75
C GLY A 230 -12.90 -9.66 -20.84
N SER A 231 -12.14 -8.70 -21.38
CA SER A 231 -11.11 -8.92 -22.40
C SER A 231 -9.86 -9.62 -21.84
N ARG A 232 -9.71 -9.66 -20.51
CA ARG A 232 -8.58 -10.26 -19.82
C ARG A 232 -9.06 -11.11 -18.63
N ASP A 233 -8.65 -12.36 -18.61
CA ASP A 233 -8.93 -13.27 -17.49
C ASP A 233 -7.95 -13.08 -16.32
N ILE A 234 -8.20 -13.77 -15.21
CA ILE A 234 -7.40 -13.66 -13.98
C ILE A 234 -5.90 -14.00 -14.22
N PRO A 235 -5.55 -15.12 -14.87
CA PRO A 235 -4.15 -15.45 -15.18
C PRO A 235 -3.44 -14.33 -15.95
N ASN A 236 -4.02 -13.88 -17.06
CA ASN A 236 -3.41 -12.88 -17.92
C ASN A 236 -3.39 -11.49 -17.27
N PHE A 237 -4.33 -11.19 -16.37
CA PHE A 237 -4.35 -9.97 -15.58
C PHE A 237 -3.22 -9.93 -14.56
N LEU A 238 -3.09 -10.96 -13.73
CA LEU A 238 -2.05 -11.01 -12.70
C LEU A 238 -0.65 -10.96 -13.32
N ASN A 239 -0.46 -11.69 -14.43
CA ASN A 239 0.77 -11.67 -15.22
C ASN A 239 1.06 -10.26 -15.78
N ALA A 240 0.09 -9.63 -16.45
CA ALA A 240 0.27 -8.30 -17.01
C ALA A 240 0.63 -7.26 -15.94
N ILE A 241 -0.08 -7.24 -14.81
CA ILE A 241 0.19 -6.30 -13.71
C ILE A 241 1.60 -6.53 -13.14
N ALA A 242 2.01 -7.79 -12.93
CA ALA A 242 3.30 -8.16 -12.32
C ALA A 242 4.48 -7.50 -13.05
N ASN A 243 4.42 -7.48 -14.38
CA ASN A 243 5.44 -6.87 -15.25
C ASN A 243 5.61 -5.34 -15.09
N PHE A 244 4.64 -4.65 -14.50
CA PHE A 244 4.65 -3.20 -14.34
C PHE A 244 4.86 -2.71 -12.90
N ILE A 245 4.67 -3.57 -11.90
CA ILE A 245 4.65 -3.17 -10.48
C ILE A 245 5.98 -3.39 -9.74
N ARG A 246 6.79 -4.37 -10.12
CA ARG A 246 8.09 -4.66 -9.49
C ARG A 246 9.22 -4.47 -10.51
N LYS A 247 9.83 -3.27 -10.53
CA LYS A 247 11.09 -2.97 -11.23
C LYS A 247 11.95 -2.11 -10.34
#